data_AF-T1C121-F1
#
_entry.id   AF-T1C121-F1
#
_cell.length_a   1.000
_cell.length_b   1.000
_cell.length_c   1.000
_cell.angle_alpha   90.00
_cell.angle_beta   90.00
_cell.angle_gamma   90.00
#
_symmetry.space_group_name_H-M   'P 1'
#
loop_
_entity.id
_entity.type
_entity.pdbx_description
1 polymer ?
#
loop_
_entity_poly.entity_id
_entity_poly.type
_entity_poly.pdbx_seq_one_letter_code
_entity_poly.pdbx_strand_id
1 'polypeptide(L)'
;DHDTAEFAVESIRKWWNRMGIKRYSDAKKLLITADGGGSNGSRVRLWKMELQKLATETGLEINVCHFPSGTSKWNKIEHRLFSFITKNWRRKP
;
A
#
# COMPACT_ATOMS: atom_id res chain seq x y z
N ASP A 1 -6.08 -16.34 11.41
CA ASP A 1 -6.16 -14.95 10.93
C ASP A 1 -4.81 -14.29 10.95
N HIS A 2 -4.14 -14.28 9.80
CA HIS A 2 -2.90 -13.54 9.63
C HIS A 2 -3.25 -12.05 9.55
N ASP A 3 -2.66 -11.21 10.40
CA ASP A 3 -2.90 -9.77 10.45
C ASP A 3 -2.41 -9.08 9.17
N THR A 4 -3.28 -9.08 8.16
CA THR A 4 -3.00 -8.62 6.79
C THR A 4 -2.56 -7.15 6.71
N ALA A 5 -2.89 -6.32 7.72
CA ALA A 5 -2.47 -4.93 7.80
C ALA A 5 -0.96 -4.78 8.08
N GLU A 6 -0.40 -5.63 8.93
CA GLU A 6 1.05 -5.65 9.21
C GLU A 6 1.82 -6.00 7.94
N PHE A 7 1.35 -7.01 7.20
CA PHE A 7 1.94 -7.38 5.92
C PHE A 7 1.89 -6.24 4.88
N ALA A 8 0.79 -5.49 4.83
CA ALA A 8 0.66 -4.35 3.93
C ALA A 8 1.67 -3.25 4.26
N VAL A 9 1.83 -2.90 5.54
CA VAL A 9 2.83 -1.90 5.97
C VAL A 9 4.25 -2.40 5.77
N GLU A 10 4.53 -3.68 6.06
CA GLU A 10 5.86 -4.27 5.83
C GLU A 10 6.26 -4.22 4.35
N SER A 11 5.29 -4.37 3.43
CA SER A 11 5.52 -4.21 2.00
C SER A 11 5.96 -2.78 1.64
N ILE A 12 5.33 -1.77 2.26
CA ILE A 12 5.71 -0.35 2.09
C ILE A 12 7.10 -0.10 2.68
N ARG A 13 7.36 -0.62 3.89
CA ARG A 13 8.67 -0.51 4.56
C ARG A 13 9.80 -1.08 3.70
N LYS A 14 9.62 -2.29 3.16
CA LYS A 14 10.60 -2.91 2.26
C LYS A 14 10.83 -2.10 0.99
N TRP A 15 9.77 -1.56 0.40
CA TRP A 15 9.90 -0.67 -0.76
C TRP A 15 10.71 0.58 -0.42
N TRP A 16 10.42 1.23 0.70
CA TRP A 16 11.13 2.43 1.13
C TRP A 16 12.63 2.15 1.34
N ASN A 17 12.96 1.10 2.10
CA ASN A 17 14.34 0.75 2.42
C ASN A 17 15.16 0.31 1.19
N ARG A 18 14.53 -0.39 0.23
CA ARG A 18 15.25 -0.90 -0.96
C ARG A 18 15.38 0.13 -2.08
N MET A 19 14.35 0.97 -2.26
CA MET A 19 14.24 1.85 -3.43
C MET A 19 13.87 3.28 -3.06
N GLY A 20 12.91 3.47 -2.16
CA GLY A 20 12.37 4.79 -1.83
C GLY A 20 13.43 5.76 -1.33
N ILE A 21 14.22 5.35 -0.33
CA ILE A 21 15.25 6.21 0.30
C ILE A 21 16.33 6.65 -0.69
N LYS A 22 16.71 5.79 -1.64
CA LYS A 22 17.73 6.13 -2.65
C LYS A 22 17.19 7.04 -3.75
N ARG A 23 15.92 6.83 -4.14
CA ARG A 23 15.29 7.59 -5.23
C ARG A 23 14.73 8.93 -4.77
N TYR A 24 14.38 9.03 -3.49
CA TYR A 24 13.75 10.20 -2.88
C TYR A 24 14.46 10.55 -1.56
N SER A 25 15.77 10.78 -1.60
CA SER A 25 16.63 10.99 -0.42
C SER A 25 16.17 12.14 0.47
N ASP A 26 15.60 13.19 -0.11
CA ASP A 26 15.18 14.39 0.61
C ASP A 26 13.69 14.41 0.95
N ALA A 27 12.96 13.34 0.66
CA ALA A 27 11.53 13.29 0.93
C ALA A 27 11.26 13.39 2.43
N LYS A 28 10.33 14.27 2.78
CA LYS A 28 9.80 14.43 4.15
C LYS A 28 8.39 13.90 4.31
N LYS A 29 7.72 13.61 3.19
CA LYS A 29 6.31 13.19 3.15
C LYS A 29 6.15 12.01 2.21
N LEU A 30 5.24 11.10 2.57
CA LEU A 30 4.86 9.96 1.75
C LEU A 30 3.34 9.96 1.58
N LEU A 31 2.88 10.07 0.34
CA LEU A 31 1.46 9.89 0.00
C LEU A 31 1.19 8.43 -0.38
N ILE A 32 0.28 7.80 0.35
CA ILE A 32 -0.21 6.45 0.08
C ILE A 32 -1.63 6.56 -0.45
N THR A 33 -1.88 6.00 -1.62
CA THR A 33 -3.24 5.82 -2.13
C THR A 33 -3.69 4.39 -1.85
N ALA A 34 -4.81 4.23 -1.14
CA ALA A 34 -5.34 2.95 -0.71
C ALA A 34 -6.76 2.77 -1.27
N ASP A 35 -7.07 1.57 -1.75
CA ASP A 35 -8.42 1.19 -2.17
C ASP A 35 -9.38 0.98 -0.97
N GLY A 36 -8.85 0.94 0.26
CA GLY A 36 -9.62 0.89 1.49
C GLY A 36 -10.25 -0.47 1.77
N GLY A 37 -9.84 -1.51 1.04
CA GLY A 37 -10.29 -2.88 1.24
C GLY A 37 -9.45 -3.61 2.28
N GLY A 38 -10.10 -4.50 3.05
CA GLY A 38 -9.42 -5.44 3.95
C GLY A 38 -8.35 -4.78 4.83
N SER A 39 -7.09 -5.08 4.55
CA SER A 39 -5.91 -4.73 5.36
C SER A 39 -5.54 -3.25 5.41
N ASN A 40 -5.94 -2.44 4.42
CA ASN A 40 -5.61 -1.02 4.35
C ASN A 40 -6.83 -0.11 4.61
N GLY A 41 -7.93 -0.70 5.11
CA GLY A 41 -9.18 0.01 5.34
C GLY A 41 -9.04 1.17 6.33
N SER A 42 -9.70 2.29 6.05
CA SER A 42 -9.64 3.51 6.88
C SER A 42 -10.15 3.31 8.32
N ARG A 43 -10.95 2.26 8.57
CA ARG A 43 -11.45 1.88 9.90
C ARG A 43 -10.58 0.85 10.62
N VAL A 44 -9.59 0.27 9.94
CA VAL A 44 -8.73 -0.75 10.54
C VAL A 44 -7.72 -0.09 11.47
N ARG A 45 -7.82 -0.39 12.77
CA ARG A 45 -6.94 0.20 13.79
C ARG A 45 -5.49 -0.26 13.61
N LEU A 46 -5.29 -1.54 13.30
CA LEU A 46 -3.95 -2.10 13.09
C LEU A 46 -3.22 -1.41 11.94
N TRP A 47 -3.91 -1.14 10.83
CA TRP A 47 -3.39 -0.37 9.70
C TRP A 47 -2.83 1.00 10.13
N LYS A 48 -3.61 1.76 10.91
CA LYS A 48 -3.16 3.07 11.42
C LYS A 48 -1.97 2.94 12.37
N MET A 49 -1.99 1.93 13.24
CA MET A 49 -0.91 1.68 14.19
C MET A 49 0.41 1.33 13.49
N GLU A 50 0.36 0.42 12.52
CA GLU A 50 1.55 0.01 11.77
C GLU A 50 2.09 1.15 10.89
N LEU A 51 1.22 1.94 10.25
CA LEU A 51 1.65 3.15 9.55
C LEU A 51 2.30 4.17 10.48
N GLN A 52 1.77 4.34 11.69
CA GLN A 52 2.39 5.23 12.67
C GLN A 52 3.78 4.73 13.08
N LYS A 53 3.95 3.42 13.31
CA LYS A 53 5.28 2.83 13.57
C LYS A 53 6.24 3.12 12.43
N LEU A 54 5.81 2.89 11.18
CA LEU A 54 6.62 3.18 10.00
C LEU A 54 6.98 4.68 9.88
N ALA A 55 6.03 5.58 10.15
CA ALA A 55 6.28 7.02 10.16
C ALA A 55 7.34 7.41 11.19
N THR A 56 7.25 6.84 12.40
CA THR A 56 8.24 7.05 13.47
C THR A 56 9.62 6.49 13.09
N GLU A 57 9.68 5.29 12.50
CA GLU A 57 10.93 4.66 12.06
C GLU A 57 11.63 5.46 10.95
N THR A 58 10.86 6.00 10.00
CA THR A 58 11.40 6.64 8.79
C THR A 58 11.53 8.16 8.92
N GLY A 59 10.86 8.77 9.90
CA GLY A 59 10.73 10.23 10.02
C GLY A 59 9.86 10.87 8.94
N LEU A 60 9.12 10.07 8.16
CA LEU A 60 8.25 10.57 7.09
C LEU A 60 6.87 10.95 7.64
N GLU A 61 6.34 12.08 7.18
CA GLU A 61 4.92 12.40 7.32
C GLU A 61 4.11 11.56 6.32
N ILE A 62 3.41 10.55 6.82
CA ILE A 62 2.62 9.64 5.98
C ILE A 62 1.18 10.17 5.86
N ASN A 63 0.78 10.48 4.64
CA ASN A 63 -0.59 10.85 4.28
C ASN A 63 -1.26 9.69 3.55
N VAL A 64 -2.48 9.31 3.94
CA VAL A 64 -3.23 8.23 3.30
C VAL A 64 -4.51 8.78 2.69
N CYS A 65 -4.68 8.57 1.38
CA CYS A 65 -5.91 8.88 0.67
C CYS A 65 -6.61 7.57 0.29
N HIS A 66 -7.83 7.39 0.80
CA HIS A 66 -8.68 6.27 0.43
C HIS A 66 -9.54 6.62 -0.77
N PHE A 67 -9.58 5.72 -1.75
CA PHE A 67 -10.49 5.84 -2.88
C PHE A 67 -11.96 5.68 -2.42
N PRO A 68 -12.92 6.39 -3.05
CA PRO A 68 -14.34 6.18 -2.79
C PRO A 68 -14.78 4.74 -3.08
N SER A 69 -15.83 4.26 -2.41
CA SER A 69 -16.39 2.94 -2.69
C SER A 69 -16.75 2.76 -4.17
N GLY A 70 -16.51 1.56 -4.72
CA GLY A 70 -16.79 1.24 -6.13
C GLY A 70 -15.80 1.79 -7.14
N THR A 71 -14.72 2.46 -6.71
CA THR A 71 -13.71 3.04 -7.62
C THR A 71 -12.43 2.21 -7.74
N SER A 72 -12.35 1.03 -7.10
CA SER A 72 -11.20 0.11 -7.22
C SER A 72 -10.90 -0.22 -8.69
N LYS A 73 -11.95 -0.40 -9.50
CA LYS A 73 -11.89 -0.62 -10.94
C LYS A 73 -11.07 0.44 -11.68
N TRP A 74 -10.96 1.67 -11.17
CA TRP A 74 -10.22 2.78 -11.80
C TRP A 74 -8.80 2.92 -11.25
N ASN A 75 -8.38 2.06 -10.33
CA ASN A 75 -7.01 2.03 -9.84
C ASN A 75 -6.07 1.68 -11.00
N LYS A 76 -5.13 2.57 -11.29
CA LYS A 76 -4.14 2.36 -12.37
C LYS A 76 -3.32 1.08 -12.17
N ILE A 77 -3.14 0.62 -10.93
CA ILE A 77 -2.44 -0.63 -10.62
C ILE A 77 -3.27 -1.84 -11.08
N GLU A 78 -4.59 -1.83 -10.90
CA GLU A 78 -5.47 -2.91 -11.42
C GLU A 78 -5.34 -3.03 -12.94
N HIS A 79 -5.37 -1.89 -13.63
CA HIS A 79 -5.29 -1.87 -15.08
C HIS A 79 -3.89 -2.17 -15.63
N ARG A 80 -2.82 -1.71 -14.98
CA ARG A 80 -1.44 -1.79 -15.51
C ARG A 80 -0.65 -2.98 -15.01
N LEU A 81 -0.98 -3.52 -13.84
CA LEU A 81 -0.24 -4.61 -13.21
C LEU A 81 -1.11 -5.86 -13.08
N PHE A 82 -2.26 -5.76 -12.42
CA PHE A 82 -3.09 -6.94 -12.17
C PHE A 82 -3.69 -7.53 -13.45
N SER A 83 -4.06 -6.71 -14.44
CA SER A 83 -4.54 -7.21 -15.74
C SER A 83 -3.55 -8.17 -16.43
N PHE A 84 -2.24 -7.96 -16.28
CA PHE A 84 -1.21 -8.86 -16.81
C PHE A 84 -1.00 -10.08 -15.93
N ILE A 85 -1.11 -9.95 -14.60
CA ILE A 85 -1.04 -11.09 -13.67
C ILE A 85 -2.24 -12.03 -13.88
N THR A 86 -3.45 -11.51 -14.07
CA THR A 86 -4.66 -12.31 -14.35
C THR A 86 -4.52 -13.12 -15.64
N LYS A 87 -3.79 -12.63 -16.66
CA LYS A 87 -3.49 -13.43 -17.86
C LYS A 87 -2.68 -14.68 -17.54
N ASN A 88 -1.75 -14.61 -16.60
CA ASN A 88 -0.95 -15.75 -16.15
C ASN A 88 -1.72 -16.67 -15.19
N TRP A 89 -2.78 -16.17 -14.55
CA TRP A 89 -3.64 -16.94 -13.63
C TRP A 89 -4.86 -17.57 -14.31
N ARG A 90 -5.06 -17.34 -15.62
CA ARG A 90 -5.90 -18.22 -16.42
C ARG A 90 -5.26 -19.61 -16.38
N ARG A 91 -5.75 -20.47 -15.49
CA ARG A 91 -5.60 -21.93 -15.60
C ARG A 91 -6.05 -22.27 -17.02
N LYS A 92 -5.09 -22.48 -17.92
CA LYS A 92 -5.36 -23.15 -19.18
C LYS A 92 -5.72 -24.60 -18.82
N PRO A 93 -6.77 -25.19 -19.41
CA PRO A 93 -6.90 -26.64 -19.41
C PRO A 93 -5.67 -27.29 -20.07
#